data_AF-A0A8J6QRR1-F1
#
_entry.id   AF-A0A8J6QRR1-F1
#
_cell.length_a   1.000
_cell.length_b   1.000
_cell.length_c   1.000
_cell.angle_alpha   90.00
_cell.angle_beta   90.00
_cell.angle_gamma   90.00
#
_symmetry.space_group_name_H-M   'P 1'
#
loop_
_entity.id
_entity.type
_entity.pdbx_description
1 polymer ?
#
loop_
_entity_poly.entity_id
_entity_poly.type
_entity_poly.pdbx_seq_one_letter_code
_entity_poly.pdbx_strand_id
1 'polypeptide(L)'
;MTSSQRRSHHWVIGDVHGCADALEQLLQRLPASDRLIFCGDAINRGPGIEASMERIWGLVESGRAVWLRGNHEQDLISGLQRGSWQAERRLAGCDTYRQLGESRCSQWLERLQHLPLAYWGDGWVATHAGFDPSTWQPDLRVRLDFWQNYDGRFGDVVIGHTPGPHVRRLHHIVMVDTGACYGGDLSAYCPETQAVMAVPGLRAEQASPLPGFRARAPEPAAALG
;
A
#
# COMPACT_ATOMS: atom_id res chain seq x y z
N MET A 1 -20.63 4.14 -35.66
CA MET A 1 -20.24 4.78 -34.39
C MET A 1 -19.42 3.77 -33.60
N THR A 2 -18.11 3.81 -33.75
CA THR A 2 -17.19 2.98 -32.96
C THR A 2 -17.24 3.52 -31.53
N SER A 3 -17.91 2.78 -30.65
CA SER A 3 -17.72 2.94 -29.21
C SER A 3 -16.23 2.77 -28.95
N SER A 4 -15.51 3.87 -28.74
CA SER A 4 -14.18 3.79 -28.17
C SER A 4 -14.41 3.28 -26.75
N GLN A 5 -14.23 1.98 -26.52
CA GLN A 5 -14.07 1.47 -25.17
C GLN A 5 -12.97 2.31 -24.53
N ARG A 6 -13.33 3.23 -23.62
CA ARG A 6 -12.32 3.86 -22.77
C ARG A 6 -11.62 2.71 -22.07
N ARG A 7 -10.32 2.55 -22.30
CA ARG A 7 -9.53 1.59 -21.54
C ARG A 7 -9.68 1.99 -20.07
N SER A 8 -10.17 1.07 -19.25
CA SER A 8 -10.17 1.27 -17.80
C SER A 8 -8.71 1.30 -17.36
N HIS A 9 -8.30 2.40 -16.74
CA HIS A 9 -6.94 2.55 -16.23
C HIS A 9 -6.81 1.87 -14.87
N HIS A 10 -5.58 1.54 -14.51
CA HIS A 10 -5.26 1.05 -13.18
C HIS A 10 -4.57 2.15 -12.39
N TRP A 11 -4.92 2.27 -11.11
CA TRP A 11 -4.22 3.11 -10.15
C TRP A 11 -3.62 2.24 -9.06
N VAL A 12 -2.29 2.17 -9.05
CA VAL A 12 -1.51 1.44 -8.04
C VAL A 12 -1.23 2.39 -6.87
N ILE A 13 -1.80 2.09 -5.72
CA ILE A 13 -1.78 2.89 -4.50
C ILE A 13 -0.71 2.33 -3.56
N GLY A 14 0.14 3.21 -3.03
CA GLY A 14 1.18 2.86 -2.06
C GLY A 14 0.64 2.51 -0.67
N ASP A 15 1.56 2.37 0.28
CA ASP A 15 1.31 1.83 1.62
C ASP A 15 0.41 2.78 2.44
N VAL A 16 -0.79 2.30 2.79
CA VAL A 16 -1.82 3.13 3.47
C VAL A 16 -1.56 3.24 4.95
N HIS A 17 -1.11 2.17 5.61
CA HIS A 17 -0.72 2.14 7.02
C HIS A 17 -1.73 2.85 7.95
N GLY A 18 -3.02 2.52 7.83
CA GLY A 18 -4.07 3.11 8.68
C GLY A 18 -4.34 4.61 8.47
N CYS A 19 -3.85 5.23 7.39
CA CYS A 19 -4.11 6.63 7.06
C CYS A 19 -5.50 6.81 6.40
N ALA A 20 -6.56 6.48 7.13
CA ALA A 20 -7.94 6.43 6.61
C ALA A 20 -8.40 7.74 5.94
N ASP A 21 -8.10 8.89 6.55
CA ASP A 21 -8.48 10.19 5.99
C ASP A 21 -7.78 10.49 4.66
N ALA A 22 -6.50 10.10 4.54
CA ALA A 22 -5.74 10.23 3.30
C ALA A 22 -6.28 9.27 2.23
N LEU A 23 -6.65 8.05 2.63
CA LEU A 23 -7.29 7.07 1.75
C LEU A 23 -8.58 7.64 1.15
N GLU A 24 -9.49 8.18 1.96
CA GLU A 24 -10.74 8.75 1.45
C GLU A 24 -10.50 9.95 0.51
N GLN A 25 -9.58 10.84 0.88
CA GLN A 25 -9.21 11.98 0.02
C GLN A 25 -8.65 11.53 -1.33
N LEU A 26 -7.79 10.51 -1.35
CA LEU A 26 -7.24 9.97 -2.59
C LEU A 26 -8.34 9.33 -3.44
N LEU A 27 -9.21 8.52 -2.83
CA LEU A 27 -10.32 7.86 -3.52
C LEU A 27 -11.32 8.85 -4.15
N GLN A 28 -11.52 10.03 -3.55
CA GLN A 28 -12.35 11.10 -4.10
C GLN A 28 -11.73 11.74 -5.36
N ARG A 29 -10.40 11.73 -5.49
CA ARG A 29 -9.69 12.28 -6.66
C ARG A 29 -9.54 11.29 -7.79
N LEU A 30 -9.57 9.98 -7.50
CA LEU A 30 -9.42 8.93 -8.51
C LEU A 30 -10.75 8.65 -9.24
N PRO A 31 -10.74 8.42 -10.57
CA PRO A 31 -11.96 8.15 -11.31
C PRO A 31 -12.72 6.92 -10.79
N ALA A 32 -14.04 7.04 -10.65
CA ALA A 32 -14.89 5.97 -10.11
C ALA A 32 -14.89 4.69 -10.96
N SER A 33 -14.65 4.82 -12.27
CA SER A 33 -14.63 3.72 -13.24
C SER A 33 -13.28 2.99 -13.35
N ASP A 34 -12.24 3.53 -12.74
CA ASP A 34 -10.88 2.97 -12.83
C ASP A 34 -10.66 1.92 -11.75
N ARG A 35 -9.80 0.95 -12.07
CA ARG A 35 -9.45 -0.16 -11.18
C ARG A 35 -8.34 0.25 -10.23
N LEU A 36 -8.45 -0.17 -8.98
CA LEU A 36 -7.51 0.19 -7.92
C LEU A 36 -6.67 -1.01 -7.50
N ILE A 37 -5.37 -0.84 -7.32
CA ILE A 37 -4.46 -1.89 -6.84
C ILE A 37 -3.74 -1.35 -5.62
N PHE A 38 -4.02 -1.88 -4.44
CA PHE A 38 -3.30 -1.52 -3.21
C PHE A 38 -2.06 -2.40 -3.07
N CYS A 39 -0.87 -1.81 -2.92
CA CYS A 39 0.42 -2.52 -2.82
C CYS A 39 0.65 -3.30 -1.52
N GLY A 40 -0.35 -3.38 -0.63
CA GLY A 40 -0.21 -3.96 0.70
C GLY A 40 0.06 -2.91 1.77
N ASP A 41 0.40 -3.38 2.97
CA ASP A 41 0.68 -2.55 4.14
C ASP A 41 -0.43 -1.51 4.39
N ALA A 42 -1.68 -1.97 4.38
CA ALA A 42 -2.82 -1.14 4.77
C ALA A 42 -2.93 -1.01 6.29
N ILE A 43 -2.29 -1.92 7.04
CA ILE A 43 -2.38 -2.03 8.49
C ILE A 43 -1.13 -1.47 9.18
N ASN A 44 -1.14 -1.40 10.51
CA ASN A 44 -0.08 -0.85 11.37
C ASN A 44 0.21 0.66 11.17
N ARG A 45 0.92 1.26 12.14
CA ARG A 45 1.37 2.67 12.19
C ARG A 45 0.27 3.70 12.43
N GLY A 46 -0.63 3.90 11.47
CA GLY A 46 -1.61 4.97 11.51
C GLY A 46 -2.77 4.72 12.47
N PRO A 47 -3.57 5.75 12.77
CA PRO A 47 -4.63 5.69 13.78
C PRO A 47 -5.93 5.03 13.29
N GLY A 48 -6.16 4.91 11.98
CA GLY A 48 -7.40 4.44 11.38
C GLY A 48 -7.25 3.10 10.68
N ILE A 49 -6.64 2.10 11.35
CA ILE A 49 -6.32 0.81 10.72
C ILE A 49 -7.59 0.10 10.26
N GLU A 50 -8.55 -0.12 11.15
CA GLU A 50 -9.77 -0.84 10.80
C GLU A 50 -10.60 -0.12 9.74
N ALA A 51 -10.72 1.21 9.85
CA ALA A 51 -11.42 2.02 8.85
C ALA A 51 -10.78 1.88 7.47
N SER A 52 -9.45 1.84 7.39
CA SER A 52 -8.72 1.61 6.13
C SER A 52 -8.98 0.20 5.59
N MET A 53 -8.94 -0.81 6.45
CA MET A 53 -9.18 -2.21 6.07
C MET A 53 -10.61 -2.42 5.55
N GLU A 54 -11.63 -1.97 6.28
CA GLU A 54 -13.04 -2.06 5.85
C GLU A 54 -13.26 -1.31 4.53
N ARG A 55 -12.64 -0.13 4.38
CA ARG A 55 -12.77 0.66 3.16
C ARG A 55 -12.18 -0.04 1.93
N ILE A 56 -10.96 -0.55 2.06
CA ILE A 56 -10.27 -1.27 0.99
C ILE A 56 -11.03 -2.56 0.67
N TRP A 57 -11.45 -3.31 1.69
CA TRP A 57 -12.19 -4.54 1.51
C TRP A 57 -13.52 -4.33 0.80
N GLY A 58 -14.28 -3.28 1.14
CA GLY A 58 -15.52 -2.94 0.42
C GLY A 58 -15.28 -2.64 -1.08
N LEU A 59 -14.13 -2.06 -1.44
CA LEU A 59 -13.75 -1.87 -2.85
C LEU A 59 -13.35 -3.19 -3.54
N VAL A 60 -12.76 -4.13 -2.80
CA VAL A 60 -12.46 -5.48 -3.28
C VAL A 60 -13.75 -6.25 -3.53
N GLU A 61 -14.69 -6.22 -2.58
CA GLU A 61 -16.00 -6.89 -2.71
C GLU A 61 -16.83 -6.32 -3.86
N SER A 62 -16.73 -5.01 -4.12
CA SER A 62 -17.40 -4.40 -5.27
C SER A 62 -16.71 -4.68 -6.62
N GLY A 63 -15.59 -5.41 -6.62
CA GLY A 63 -14.77 -5.70 -7.81
C GLY A 63 -13.96 -4.51 -8.34
N ARG A 64 -13.94 -3.37 -7.64
CA ARG A 64 -13.21 -2.16 -8.07
C ARG A 64 -11.72 -2.25 -7.72
N ALA A 65 -11.38 -2.95 -6.63
CA ALA A 65 -10.01 -3.02 -6.14
C ALA A 65 -9.44 -4.45 -6.08
N VAL A 66 -8.12 -4.51 -6.10
CA VAL A 66 -7.32 -5.65 -5.62
C VAL A 66 -6.45 -5.16 -4.48
N TRP A 67 -6.44 -5.88 -3.37
CA TRP A 67 -5.55 -5.61 -2.24
C TRP A 67 -4.45 -6.67 -2.23
N LEU A 68 -3.22 -6.25 -2.53
CA LEU A 68 -2.06 -7.13 -2.45
C LEU A 68 -1.64 -7.30 -0.99
N ARG A 69 -1.02 -8.44 -0.66
CA ARG A 69 -0.46 -8.65 0.66
C ARG A 69 0.85 -7.88 0.81
N GLY A 70 0.97 -7.10 1.89
CA GLY A 70 2.23 -6.53 2.35
C GLY A 70 2.88 -7.35 3.45
N ASN A 71 4.08 -6.96 3.87
CA ASN A 71 4.76 -7.68 4.95
C ASN A 71 4.08 -7.48 6.30
N HIS A 72 3.42 -6.35 6.54
CA HIS A 72 2.68 -6.12 7.78
C HIS A 72 1.47 -7.06 7.88
N GLU A 73 0.72 -7.27 6.79
CA GLU A 73 -0.35 -8.27 6.76
C GLU A 73 0.20 -9.69 6.96
N GLN A 74 1.32 -10.04 6.31
CA GLN A 74 1.95 -11.36 6.49
C GLN A 74 2.40 -11.62 7.92
N ASP A 75 2.94 -10.61 8.61
CA ASP A 75 3.34 -10.72 10.01
C ASP A 75 2.14 -10.93 10.94
N LEU A 76 1.03 -10.22 10.69
CA LEU A 76 -0.21 -10.40 11.45
C LEU A 76 -0.78 -11.81 11.24
N ILE A 77 -0.89 -12.27 9.99
CA ILE A 77 -1.34 -13.64 9.65
C ILE A 77 -0.48 -14.67 10.40
N SER A 78 0.84 -14.54 10.31
CA SER A 78 1.78 -15.47 10.93
C SER A 78 1.69 -15.46 12.46
N GLY A 79 1.39 -14.31 13.06
CA GLY A 79 1.17 -14.16 14.49
C GLY A 79 -0.11 -14.86 14.94
N LEU A 80 -1.23 -14.63 14.26
CA LEU A 80 -2.54 -15.20 14.61
C LEU A 80 -2.59 -16.72 14.43
N GLN A 81 -1.91 -17.28 13.43
CA GLN A 81 -1.89 -18.72 13.17
C GLN A 81 -1.12 -19.54 14.22
N ARG A 82 -0.31 -18.92 15.08
CA ARG A 82 0.58 -19.63 16.03
C ARG A 82 0.00 -19.82 17.45
N GLY A 83 -1.28 -19.54 17.66
CA GLY A 83 -2.00 -19.76 18.93
C GLY A 83 -1.77 -18.66 19.98
N SER A 84 -2.72 -18.53 20.93
CA SER A 84 -2.95 -17.32 21.74
C SER A 84 -1.74 -16.82 22.54
N TRP A 85 -1.05 -17.68 23.31
CA TRP A 85 -0.01 -17.22 24.24
C TRP A 85 1.29 -16.75 23.55
N GLN A 86 1.61 -17.30 22.38
CA GLN A 86 2.78 -16.90 21.58
C GLN A 86 2.45 -15.75 20.63
N ALA A 87 1.20 -15.66 20.18
CA ALA A 87 0.69 -14.56 19.38
C ALA A 87 0.78 -13.23 20.15
N GLU A 88 0.32 -13.17 21.40
CA GLU A 88 0.31 -11.94 22.21
C GLU A 88 1.70 -11.33 22.39
N ARG A 89 2.73 -12.14 22.71
CA ARG A 89 4.11 -11.64 22.90
C ARG A 89 4.71 -11.03 21.63
N ARG A 90 4.38 -11.58 20.45
CA ARG A 90 4.86 -11.04 19.17
C ARG A 90 4.01 -9.87 18.67
N LEU A 91 2.71 -9.90 18.91
CA LEU A 91 1.77 -8.87 18.49
C LEU A 91 1.69 -7.68 19.46
N ALA A 92 2.34 -7.75 20.62
CA ALA A 92 2.38 -6.64 21.59
C ALA A 92 2.87 -5.30 20.98
N GLY A 93 3.76 -5.37 19.99
CA GLY A 93 4.25 -4.20 19.23
C GLY A 93 3.42 -3.87 17.98
N CYS A 94 2.44 -4.68 17.63
CA CYS A 94 1.62 -4.53 16.42
C CYS A 94 0.47 -3.55 16.68
N ASP A 95 0.50 -2.38 16.04
CA ASP A 95 -0.55 -1.36 16.22
C ASP A 95 -1.93 -1.88 15.82
N THR A 96 -2.00 -2.76 14.81
CA THR A 96 -3.23 -3.40 14.38
C THR A 96 -3.85 -4.21 15.51
N TYR A 97 -3.06 -5.08 16.15
CA TYR A 97 -3.54 -5.90 17.25
C TYR A 97 -3.95 -5.04 18.46
N ARG A 98 -3.22 -3.94 18.71
CA ARG A 98 -3.57 -3.00 19.79
C ARG A 98 -4.88 -2.25 19.54
N GLN A 99 -5.15 -1.84 18.30
CA GLN A 99 -6.37 -1.11 17.95
C GLN A 99 -7.60 -2.03 17.85
N LEU A 100 -7.45 -3.21 17.24
CA LEU A 100 -8.58 -4.10 16.92
C LEU A 100 -8.83 -5.17 18.00
N GLY A 101 -7.79 -5.58 18.73
CA GLY A 101 -7.85 -6.72 19.64
C GLY A 101 -7.92 -8.08 18.92
N GLU A 102 -7.76 -9.15 19.69
CA GLU A 102 -7.66 -10.52 19.17
C GLU A 102 -8.88 -10.96 18.34
N SER A 103 -10.08 -10.71 18.87
CA SER A 103 -11.33 -11.16 18.23
C SER A 103 -11.48 -10.56 16.83
N ARG A 104 -11.25 -9.25 16.70
CA ARG A 104 -11.41 -8.57 15.42
C ARG A 104 -10.27 -8.89 14.45
N CYS A 105 -9.04 -8.99 14.92
CA CYS A 105 -7.93 -9.50 14.10
C CYS A 105 -8.20 -10.92 13.57
N SER A 106 -8.79 -11.79 14.39
CA SER A 106 -9.15 -13.16 13.99
C SER A 106 -10.24 -13.19 12.92
N GLN A 107 -11.21 -12.28 12.97
CA GLN A 107 -12.21 -12.12 11.89
C GLN A 107 -11.59 -11.68 10.57
N TRP A 108 -10.52 -10.89 10.61
CA TRP A 108 -9.78 -10.47 9.42
C TRP A 108 -8.87 -11.56 8.84
N LEU A 109 -8.47 -12.55 9.63
CA LEU A 109 -7.49 -13.57 9.22
C LEU A 109 -7.89 -14.27 7.93
N GLU A 110 -9.15 -14.67 7.80
CA GLU A 110 -9.67 -15.36 6.61
C GLU A 110 -9.51 -14.51 5.35
N ARG A 111 -9.76 -13.20 5.45
CA ARG A 111 -9.62 -12.27 4.32
C ARG A 111 -8.14 -12.05 3.97
N LEU A 112 -7.32 -11.80 4.99
CA LEU A 112 -5.90 -11.48 4.82
C LEU A 112 -5.09 -12.64 4.24
N GLN A 113 -5.36 -13.88 4.65
CA GLN A 113 -4.63 -15.07 4.16
C GLN A 113 -4.88 -15.39 2.68
N HIS A 114 -5.91 -14.79 2.07
CA HIS A 114 -6.25 -14.96 0.66
C HIS A 114 -5.84 -13.77 -0.22
N LEU A 115 -5.22 -12.72 0.35
CA LEU A 115 -4.70 -11.62 -0.45
C LEU A 115 -3.63 -12.12 -1.44
N PRO A 116 -3.72 -11.77 -2.74
CA PRO A 116 -2.71 -12.11 -3.73
C PRO A 116 -1.38 -11.40 -3.45
N LEU A 117 -0.29 -11.99 -3.95
CA LEU A 117 1.06 -11.43 -3.79
C LEU A 117 1.48 -10.51 -4.95
N ALA A 118 0.79 -10.61 -6.08
CA ALA A 118 1.04 -9.78 -7.25
C ALA A 118 -0.24 -9.61 -8.10
N TYR A 119 -0.29 -8.51 -8.84
CA TYR A 119 -1.28 -8.25 -9.88
C TYR A 119 -0.59 -8.05 -11.22
N TRP A 120 -0.99 -8.83 -12.22
CA TRP A 120 -0.39 -8.80 -13.55
C TRP A 120 -1.27 -7.99 -14.50
N GLY A 121 -0.72 -6.87 -14.99
CA GLY A 121 -1.31 -6.05 -16.04
C GLY A 121 -0.67 -6.32 -17.40
N ASP A 122 -1.09 -5.57 -18.41
CA ASP A 122 -0.51 -5.65 -19.76
C ASP A 122 0.81 -4.86 -19.82
N GLY A 123 1.93 -5.58 -19.80
CA GLY A 123 3.28 -4.99 -19.83
C GLY A 123 3.76 -4.39 -18.51
N TRP A 124 3.06 -4.67 -17.40
CA TRP A 124 3.47 -4.26 -16.06
C TRP A 124 2.93 -5.22 -14.98
N VAL A 125 3.52 -5.16 -13.78
CA VAL A 125 3.09 -5.94 -12.62
C VAL A 125 3.17 -5.09 -11.35
N ALA A 126 2.19 -5.23 -10.45
CA ALA A 126 2.28 -4.68 -9.10
C ALA A 126 2.56 -5.79 -8.09
N THR A 127 3.47 -5.52 -7.15
CA THR A 127 3.75 -6.37 -5.98
C THR A 127 4.15 -5.47 -4.81
N HIS A 128 4.24 -6.02 -3.59
CA HIS A 128 4.52 -5.19 -2.42
C HIS A 128 5.95 -4.63 -2.42
N ALA A 129 6.98 -5.49 -2.43
CA ALA A 129 8.38 -5.06 -2.33
C ALA A 129 9.23 -5.41 -3.56
N GLY A 130 8.83 -6.45 -4.31
CA GLY A 130 9.51 -6.87 -5.53
C GLY A 130 9.51 -8.39 -5.69
N PHE A 131 10.53 -8.90 -6.37
CA PHE A 131 10.73 -10.33 -6.58
C PHE A 131 12.09 -10.76 -6.04
N ASP A 132 12.16 -11.96 -5.49
CA ASP A 132 13.44 -12.61 -5.19
C ASP A 132 14.21 -12.86 -6.51
N PRO A 133 15.42 -12.30 -6.70
CA PRO A 133 16.17 -12.46 -7.96
C PRO A 133 16.59 -13.89 -8.31
N SER A 134 16.58 -14.81 -7.34
CA SER A 134 16.94 -16.21 -7.55
C SER A 134 15.76 -17.05 -8.04
N THR A 135 14.54 -16.77 -7.55
CA THR A 135 13.35 -17.57 -7.83
C THR A 135 12.31 -16.84 -8.68
N TRP A 136 12.38 -15.51 -8.75
CA TRP A 136 11.40 -14.61 -9.37
C TRP A 136 9.98 -14.74 -8.84
N GLN A 137 9.86 -15.22 -7.60
CA GLN A 137 8.61 -15.21 -6.86
C GLN A 137 8.46 -13.88 -6.12
N PRO A 138 7.22 -13.37 -5.93
CA PRO A 138 6.98 -12.18 -5.12
C PRO A 138 7.59 -12.32 -3.73
N ASP A 139 8.38 -11.33 -3.33
CA ASP A 139 8.98 -11.22 -2.01
C ASP A 139 8.45 -9.95 -1.33
N LEU A 140 8.04 -10.08 -0.07
CA LEU A 140 7.40 -9.00 0.70
C LEU A 140 8.39 -8.08 1.40
N ARG A 141 9.70 -8.35 1.34
CA ARG A 141 10.75 -7.64 2.09
C ARG A 141 11.99 -7.31 1.27
N VAL A 142 12.09 -7.83 0.04
CA VAL A 142 13.22 -7.58 -0.85
C VAL A 142 13.39 -6.09 -1.13
N ARG A 143 14.64 -5.64 -1.24
CA ARG A 143 14.98 -4.24 -1.54
C ARG A 143 16.09 -4.19 -2.57
N LEU A 144 17.31 -3.94 -2.11
CA LEU A 144 18.48 -3.67 -2.94
C LEU A 144 18.76 -4.80 -3.92
N ASP A 145 18.64 -6.06 -3.49
CA ASP A 145 18.88 -7.23 -4.33
C ASP A 145 17.93 -7.26 -5.54
N PHE A 146 16.64 -6.99 -5.35
CA PHE A 146 15.69 -6.86 -6.46
C PHE A 146 16.05 -5.67 -7.34
N TRP A 147 16.30 -4.50 -6.74
CA TRP A 147 16.56 -3.27 -7.49
C TRP A 147 17.81 -3.33 -8.38
N GLN A 148 18.83 -4.07 -7.96
CA GLN A 148 20.09 -4.21 -8.69
C GLN A 148 20.03 -5.30 -9.77
N ASN A 149 19.18 -6.32 -9.58
CA ASN A 149 19.18 -7.51 -10.45
C ASN A 149 17.96 -7.58 -11.38
N TYR A 150 16.97 -6.70 -11.24
CA TYR A 150 15.81 -6.73 -12.12
C TYR A 150 16.16 -6.31 -13.55
N ASP A 151 15.84 -7.17 -14.50
CA ASP A 151 16.21 -7.05 -15.91
C ASP A 151 15.04 -6.64 -16.81
N GLY A 152 13.88 -6.28 -16.25
CA GLY A 152 12.69 -5.88 -17.01
C GLY A 152 11.89 -7.05 -17.59
N ARG A 153 12.17 -8.31 -17.21
CA ARG A 153 11.48 -9.52 -17.73
C ARG A 153 9.95 -9.52 -17.58
N PHE A 154 9.41 -8.71 -16.68
CA PHE A 154 7.96 -8.58 -16.44
C PHE A 154 7.41 -7.22 -16.88
N GLY A 155 8.19 -6.44 -17.64
CA GLY A 155 7.89 -5.05 -17.96
C GLY A 155 8.17 -4.13 -16.77
N ASP A 156 7.31 -3.13 -16.56
CA ASP A 156 7.42 -2.25 -15.40
C ASP A 156 6.87 -2.93 -14.14
N VAL A 157 7.60 -2.85 -13.03
CA VAL A 157 7.19 -3.34 -11.71
C VAL A 157 6.85 -2.16 -10.82
N VAL A 158 5.62 -2.09 -10.33
CA VAL A 158 5.17 -1.07 -9.38
C VAL A 158 5.18 -1.66 -7.97
N ILE A 159 5.90 -1.01 -7.04
CA ILE A 159 6.14 -1.49 -5.67
C ILE A 159 5.86 -0.41 -4.62
N GLY A 160 5.48 -0.83 -3.43
CA GLY A 160 5.41 -0.02 -2.22
C GLY A 160 6.63 -0.24 -1.32
N HIS A 161 6.40 -0.52 -0.03
CA HIS A 161 7.33 -1.05 0.97
C HIS A 161 8.49 -0.14 1.43
N THR A 162 9.14 0.57 0.49
CA THR A 162 10.29 1.42 0.80
C THR A 162 9.96 2.89 0.58
N PRO A 163 9.59 3.63 1.64
CA PRO A 163 9.05 4.96 1.52
C PRO A 163 10.08 5.94 0.96
N GLY A 164 9.64 6.75 0.02
CA GLY A 164 10.40 7.84 -0.57
C GLY A 164 9.68 9.19 -0.46
N PRO A 165 10.33 10.30 -0.80
CA PRO A 165 9.72 11.63 -0.73
C PRO A 165 8.70 11.92 -1.86
N HIS A 166 8.67 11.10 -2.91
CA HIS A 166 7.74 11.17 -4.04
C HIS A 166 7.76 9.81 -4.76
N VAL A 167 6.85 9.59 -5.72
CA VAL A 167 6.87 8.41 -6.59
C VAL A 167 8.18 8.41 -7.40
N ARG A 168 9.00 7.37 -7.25
CA ARG A 168 10.32 7.28 -7.89
C ARG A 168 10.34 6.19 -8.93
N ARG A 169 11.10 6.40 -10.00
CA ARG A 169 11.40 5.35 -10.98
C ARG A 169 12.90 5.04 -10.97
N LEU A 170 13.23 3.75 -10.90
CA LEU A 170 14.56 3.20 -11.09
C LEU A 170 14.46 2.18 -12.22
N HIS A 171 14.86 2.57 -13.43
CA HIS A 171 14.68 1.77 -14.65
C HIS A 171 13.23 1.27 -14.80
N HIS A 172 13.02 -0.04 -14.71
CA HIS A 172 11.72 -0.71 -14.80
C HIS A 172 10.99 -0.82 -13.46
N ILE A 173 11.48 -0.20 -12.38
CA ILE A 173 10.86 -0.27 -11.06
C ILE A 173 10.27 1.09 -10.71
N VAL A 174 8.98 1.14 -10.40
CA VAL A 174 8.26 2.32 -9.92
C VAL A 174 7.92 2.13 -8.45
N MET A 175 8.48 2.96 -7.58
CA MET A 175 8.24 2.97 -6.14
C MET A 175 7.17 3.99 -5.80
N VAL A 176 6.01 3.53 -5.33
CA VAL A 176 4.81 4.34 -5.05
C VAL A 176 4.54 4.58 -3.58
N ASP A 177 5.33 4.01 -2.67
CA ASP A 177 5.25 4.35 -1.25
C ASP A 177 5.92 5.71 -1.01
N THR A 178 5.10 6.69 -0.65
CA THR A 178 5.52 8.05 -0.31
C THR A 178 5.39 8.39 1.16
N GLY A 179 5.27 7.37 2.01
CA GLY A 179 5.33 7.49 3.46
C GLY A 179 4.15 8.22 4.08
N ALA A 180 2.93 7.85 3.72
CA ALA A 180 1.70 8.47 4.22
C ALA A 180 1.66 8.52 5.77
N CYS A 181 2.05 7.42 6.43
CA CYS A 181 2.08 7.36 7.89
C CYS A 181 3.29 8.06 8.53
N TYR A 182 4.28 8.47 7.73
CA TYR A 182 5.53 9.10 8.17
C TYR A 182 5.54 10.63 7.93
N GLY A 183 4.37 11.22 7.64
CA GLY A 183 4.25 12.65 7.35
C GLY A 183 4.50 13.03 5.89
N GLY A 184 4.60 12.03 4.99
CA GLY A 184 4.64 12.24 3.56
C GLY A 184 3.24 12.31 2.94
N ASP A 185 3.09 11.68 1.77
CA ASP A 185 1.84 11.63 1.02
C ASP A 185 1.33 10.18 0.93
N LEU A 186 0.03 10.04 0.63
CA LEU A 186 -0.49 8.80 0.05
C LEU A 186 -0.61 9.00 -1.45
N SER A 187 0.17 8.23 -2.22
CA SER A 187 0.23 8.34 -3.67
C SER A 187 -0.37 7.15 -4.41
N ALA A 188 -0.85 7.44 -5.62
CA ALA A 188 -1.26 6.50 -6.63
C ALA A 188 -0.54 6.77 -7.96
N TYR A 189 -0.15 5.72 -8.67
CA TYR A 189 0.47 5.78 -9.99
C TYR A 189 -0.36 5.02 -11.01
N CYS A 190 -0.55 5.58 -12.21
CA CYS A 190 -1.21 4.92 -13.32
C CYS A 190 -0.18 4.34 -14.30
N PRO A 191 0.01 3.02 -14.39
CA PRO A 191 1.01 2.41 -15.27
C PRO A 191 0.80 2.75 -16.74
N GLU A 192 -0.45 2.87 -17.19
CA GLU A 192 -0.79 3.11 -18.59
C GLU A 192 -0.47 4.54 -19.06
N THR A 193 -0.53 5.51 -18.16
CA THR A 193 -0.37 6.95 -18.50
C THR A 193 0.83 7.59 -17.83
N GLN A 194 1.45 6.88 -16.89
CA GLN A 194 2.49 7.37 -15.98
C GLN A 194 2.04 8.54 -15.07
N ALA A 195 0.72 8.81 -15.00
CA ALA A 195 0.19 9.85 -14.15
C ALA A 195 0.35 9.49 -12.67
N VAL A 196 0.57 10.52 -11.85
CA VAL A 196 0.66 10.41 -10.38
C VAL A 196 -0.42 11.26 -9.75
N MET A 197 -1.13 10.68 -8.79
CA MET A 197 -2.05 11.37 -7.90
C MET A 197 -1.52 11.23 -6.49
N ALA A 198 -1.52 12.31 -5.71
CA ALA A 198 -1.12 12.25 -4.31
C ALA A 198 -2.00 13.17 -3.46
N VAL A 199 -2.18 12.78 -2.21
CA VAL A 199 -2.82 13.58 -1.17
C VAL A 199 -1.99 13.54 0.10
N PRO A 200 -2.05 14.57 0.94
CA PRO A 200 -1.39 14.55 2.23
C PRO A 200 -1.70 13.30 3.07
N GLY A 201 -0.64 12.67 3.60
CA GLY A 201 -0.73 11.64 4.63
C GLY A 201 -1.01 12.22 6.03
N LEU A 202 -0.56 11.52 7.07
CA LEU A 202 -0.67 12.00 8.45
C LEU A 202 0.05 13.33 8.62
N ARG A 203 -0.47 14.16 9.52
CA ARG A 203 0.24 15.37 9.96
C ARG A 203 1.45 14.98 10.79
N ALA A 204 2.45 15.87 10.85
CA ALA A 204 3.72 15.61 11.53
C ALA A 204 3.54 15.20 13.01
N GLU A 205 2.52 15.71 13.69
CA GLU A 205 2.22 15.41 15.09
C GLU A 205 1.68 13.98 15.31
N GLN A 206 1.11 13.39 14.26
CA GLN A 206 0.52 12.05 14.25
C GLN A 206 1.39 11.03 13.51
N ALA A 207 2.44 11.51 12.83
CA ALA A 207 3.31 10.70 12.00
C ALA A 207 4.14 9.74 12.86
N SER A 208 4.29 8.51 12.37
CA SER A 208 5.28 7.59 12.90
C SER A 208 6.69 8.12 12.57
N PRO A 209 7.66 8.01 13.48
CA PRO A 209 9.03 8.37 13.16
C PRO A 209 9.65 7.32 12.25
N LEU A 210 10.33 7.75 11.19
CA LEU A 210 11.18 6.91 10.35
C LEU A 210 12.56 7.58 10.19
N PRO A 211 13.64 7.01 10.77
CA PRO A 211 14.98 7.58 10.67
C PRO A 211 15.39 7.83 9.22
N GLY A 212 15.83 9.06 8.93
CA GLY A 212 16.28 9.47 7.59
C GLY A 212 15.16 9.83 6.61
N PHE A 213 13.89 9.60 6.94
CA PHE A 213 12.76 10.06 6.14
C PHE A 213 12.50 11.55 6.41
N ARG A 214 12.29 12.33 5.34
CA ARG A 214 11.94 13.74 5.42
C ARG A 214 10.44 13.88 5.13
N ALA A 215 9.67 14.20 6.16
CA ALA A 215 8.25 14.52 6.02
C ALA A 215 8.04 15.70 5.06
N ARG A 216 6.82 15.82 4.52
CA ARG A 216 6.42 16.96 3.69
C ARG A 216 6.59 18.25 4.50
N ALA A 217 7.03 19.32 3.83
CA ALA A 217 7.02 20.64 4.45
C ALA A 217 5.58 21.03 4.84
N PRO A 218 5.36 21.66 6.00
CA PRO A 218 4.03 22.17 6.36
C PRO A 218 3.55 23.14 5.28
N GLU A 219 2.31 22.99 4.82
CA GLU A 219 1.73 24.01 3.95
C GLU A 219 1.65 25.34 4.73
N PRO A 220 1.98 26.48 4.12
CA PRO A 220 1.79 27.76 4.76
C PRO A 220 0.33 27.87 5.17
N ALA A 221 0.08 28.20 6.45
CA ALA A 221 -1.27 28.40 6.95
C ALA A 221 -2.00 29.34 5.99
N ALA A 222 -3.13 28.88 5.44
CA ALA A 222 -3.98 29.73 4.62
C ALA A 222 -4.27 30.99 5.44
N ALA A 223 -3.75 32.14 4.97
CA ALA A 223 -4.03 33.41 5.61
C ALA A 223 -5.56 33.56 5.63
N LEU A 224 -6.13 33.55 6.83
CA LEU A 224 -7.53 33.86 7.05
C LEU A 224 -7.71 35.31 6.59
N GLY A 225 -8.24 35.47 5.37
CA GLY A 225 -8.65 36.75 4.77
C GLY A 225 -10.14 36.95 4.92
#